data_AF-A0A7V9IQ38-F1
#
_entry.id   AF-A0A7V9IQ38-F1
#
_cell.length_a   1.000
_cell.length_b   1.000
_cell.length_c   1.000
_cell.angle_alpha   90.00
_cell.angle_beta   90.00
_cell.angle_gamma   90.00
#
_symmetry.space_group_name_H-M   'P 1'
#
loop_
_entity.id
_entity.type
_entity.pdbx_description
1 polymer ?
#
loop_
_entity_poly.entity_id
_entity_poly.type
_entity_poly.pdbx_seq_one_letter_code
_entity_poly.pdbx_strand_id
1 'polypeptide(L)'
;PNEGATFGELLDTCRWISGEDVEIEWVDQKFLERENVQPWTELPLWIPSHDPQTRGFHMVDTTRARRNGLRTRPMAVTVSDILEAGIPDHGDKRRVGKLTRERERDLLAVWRLQKAGLALA
;
A
#
# COMPACT_ATOMS: atom_id res chain seq x y z
N PRO A 1 -14.07 -5.99 -4.43
CA PRO A 1 -12.75 -6.25 -5.07
C PRO A 1 -12.89 -6.65 -6.55
N ASN A 2 -11.94 -6.22 -7.41
CA ASN A 2 -11.67 -6.96 -8.67
C ASN A 2 -11.24 -8.37 -8.27
N GLU A 3 -11.78 -9.37 -8.96
CA GLU A 3 -11.34 -10.75 -8.77
C GLU A 3 -9.83 -10.81 -9.03
N GLY A 4 -9.05 -11.30 -8.05
CA GLY A 4 -7.58 -11.35 -8.11
C GLY A 4 -6.84 -10.02 -7.89
N ALA A 5 -7.41 -9.07 -7.14
CA ALA A 5 -6.73 -7.80 -6.81
C ALA A 5 -6.75 -7.49 -5.29
N THR A 6 -6.05 -8.32 -4.52
CA THR A 6 -5.68 -8.05 -3.13
C THR A 6 -4.42 -7.19 -3.03
N PHE A 7 -4.13 -6.66 -1.84
CA PHE A 7 -2.89 -5.92 -1.60
C PHE A 7 -1.64 -6.81 -1.78
N GLY A 8 -1.73 -8.09 -1.43
CA GLY A 8 -0.66 -9.07 -1.65
C GLY A 8 -0.38 -9.28 -3.13
N GLU A 9 -1.43 -9.53 -3.93
CA GLU A 9 -1.29 -9.71 -5.38
C GLU A 9 -0.73 -8.44 -6.07
N LEU A 10 -1.04 -7.25 -5.56
CA LEU A 10 -0.44 -6.00 -6.03
C LEU A 10 1.08 -5.98 -5.79
N LEU A 11 1.52 -6.26 -4.56
CA LEU A 11 2.94 -6.28 -4.22
C LEU A 11 3.70 -7.37 -4.99
N ASP A 12 3.11 -8.55 -5.13
CA ASP A 12 3.68 -9.65 -5.92
C ASP A 12 3.81 -9.27 -7.41
N THR A 13 2.81 -8.59 -7.96
CA THR A 13 2.87 -8.08 -9.34
C THR A 13 3.94 -7.00 -9.49
N CYS A 14 4.08 -6.09 -8.52
CA CYS A 14 5.17 -5.11 -8.50
C CYS A 14 6.54 -5.80 -8.51
N ARG A 15 6.75 -6.80 -7.65
CA ARG A 15 8.00 -7.57 -7.60
C ARG A 15 8.29 -8.30 -8.90
N TRP A 16 7.28 -8.94 -9.49
CA TRP A 16 7.43 -9.66 -10.76
C TRP A 16 7.79 -8.73 -11.92
N ILE A 17 7.11 -7.59 -12.06
CA ILE A 17 7.35 -6.64 -13.16
C ILE A 17 8.66 -5.87 -12.97
N SER A 18 9.01 -5.47 -11.74
CA SER A 18 10.26 -4.73 -11.51
C SER A 18 11.49 -5.61 -11.74
N GLY A 19 11.36 -6.93 -11.56
CA GLY A 19 12.50 -7.87 -11.61
C GLY A 19 13.46 -7.72 -10.43
N GLU A 20 13.10 -6.89 -9.44
CA GLU A 20 13.91 -6.61 -8.26
C GLU A 20 13.67 -7.66 -7.19
N ASP A 21 14.73 -8.01 -6.46
CA ASP A 21 14.60 -8.85 -5.27
C ASP A 21 14.20 -7.99 -4.07
N VAL A 22 12.90 -7.95 -3.80
CA VAL A 22 12.32 -7.14 -2.72
C VAL A 22 11.75 -8.04 -1.63
N GLU A 23 12.14 -7.78 -0.39
CA GLU A 23 11.53 -8.38 0.79
C GLU A 23 10.25 -7.63 1.18
N ILE A 24 9.15 -8.37 1.37
CA ILE A 24 7.87 -7.82 1.83
C ILE A 24 7.76 -8.04 3.35
N GLU A 25 7.71 -6.96 4.12
CA GLU A 25 7.39 -7.00 5.55
C GLU A 25 5.92 -6.60 5.77
N TRP A 26 5.11 -7.54 6.25
CA TRP A 26 3.73 -7.28 6.63
C TRP A 26 3.68 -6.66 8.03
N VAL A 27 3.20 -5.42 8.12
CA VAL A 27 3.12 -4.62 9.34
C VAL A 27 1.68 -4.53 9.83
N ASP A 28 1.48 -4.65 11.15
CA ASP A 28 0.14 -4.56 11.75
C ASP A 28 -0.42 -3.13 11.68
N GLN A 29 -1.73 -3.00 11.43
CA GLN A 29 -2.37 -1.70 11.28
C GLN A 29 -2.36 -0.88 12.57
N LYS A 30 -2.48 -1.53 13.75
CA LYS A 30 -2.44 -0.82 15.04
C LYS A 30 -1.06 -0.28 15.34
N PHE A 31 -0.01 -0.95 14.84
CA PHE A 31 1.34 -0.40 14.91
C PHE A 31 1.45 0.88 14.08
N LEU A 32 1.00 0.86 12.83
CA LEU A 32 1.03 2.04 11.96
C LEU A 32 0.28 3.23 12.59
N GLU A 33 -0.88 2.98 13.17
CA GLU A 33 -1.65 4.00 13.89
C GLU A 33 -0.93 4.51 15.15
N ARG A 34 -0.34 3.62 15.96
CA ARG A 34 0.42 4.02 17.16
C ARG A 34 1.62 4.89 16.81
N GLU A 35 2.31 4.58 15.72
CA GLU A 35 3.43 5.37 15.21
C GLU A 35 2.97 6.62 14.42
N ASN A 36 1.67 6.92 14.42
CA ASN A 36 1.04 8.07 13.76
C ASN A 36 1.23 8.13 12.24
N VAL A 37 1.34 6.97 11.58
CA VAL A 37 1.34 6.91 10.11
C VAL A 37 -0.02 7.32 9.59
N GLN A 38 -0.05 8.32 8.70
CA GLN A 38 -1.28 8.90 8.19
C GLN A 38 -1.93 8.01 7.12
N PRO A 39 -3.17 7.50 7.36
CA PRO A 39 -3.91 6.71 6.37
C PRO A 39 -4.05 7.44 5.03
N TRP A 40 -3.91 6.72 3.92
CA TRP A 40 -3.96 7.19 2.54
C TRP A 40 -2.89 8.22 2.11
N THR A 41 -2.47 9.07 3.04
CA THR A 41 -1.54 10.18 2.82
C THR A 41 -0.12 9.67 2.73
N GLU A 42 0.37 9.03 3.80
CA GLU A 42 1.74 8.53 3.87
C GLU A 42 1.88 7.19 3.15
N LEU A 43 1.00 6.23 3.44
CA LEU A 43 0.99 4.90 2.82
C LEU A 43 -0.15 4.80 1.79
N PRO A 44 0.16 4.64 0.50
CA PRO A 44 -0.87 4.58 -0.54
C PRO A 44 -1.77 3.36 -0.38
N LEU A 45 -3.06 3.54 -0.68
CA LEU A 45 -4.07 2.48 -0.69
C LEU A 45 -4.34 1.80 0.66
N TRP A 46 -3.75 2.30 1.75
CA TRP A 46 -4.00 1.82 3.10
C TRP A 46 -4.97 2.72 3.86
N ILE A 47 -6.01 2.10 4.40
CA ILE A 47 -6.98 2.68 5.33
C ILE A 47 -7.23 1.63 6.43
N PRO A 48 -7.27 2.00 7.72
CA PRO A 48 -7.54 1.08 8.82
C PRO A 48 -8.82 0.27 8.62
N SER A 49 -8.69 -1.04 8.44
CA SER A 49 -9.83 -1.92 8.15
C SER A 49 -10.79 -2.09 9.34
N HIS A 50 -10.33 -1.74 10.54
CA HIS A 50 -11.09 -1.85 11.78
C HIS A 50 -11.78 -0.53 12.18
N ASP A 51 -11.51 0.58 11.50
CA ASP A 51 -12.22 1.85 11.72
C ASP A 51 -13.67 1.73 11.20
N PRO A 52 -14.69 1.84 12.07
CA PRO A 52 -16.09 1.73 11.65
C PRO A 52 -16.53 2.75 10.60
N GLN A 53 -15.90 3.94 10.57
CA GLN A 53 -16.26 5.01 9.63
C GLN A 53 -15.75 4.72 8.21
N THR A 54 -14.64 4.01 8.09
CA THR A 54 -13.94 3.81 6.81
C THR A 54 -13.82 2.35 6.37
N ARG A 55 -14.22 1.37 7.21
CA ARG A 55 -14.17 -0.08 6.88
C ARG A 55 -14.85 -0.47 5.57
N GLY A 56 -15.83 0.32 5.12
CA GLY A 56 -16.55 0.09 3.86
C GLY A 56 -15.78 0.56 2.61
N PHE A 57 -14.71 1.34 2.76
CA PHE A 57 -14.07 2.07 1.66
C PHE A 57 -13.59 1.15 0.53
N HIS A 58 -12.97 0.01 0.87
CA HIS A 58 -12.50 -0.99 -0.10
C HIS A 58 -13.52 -2.10 -0.40
N MET A 59 -14.71 -2.02 0.19
CA MET A 59 -15.74 -3.07 0.16
C MET A 59 -16.92 -2.73 -0.75
N VAL A 60 -16.79 -1.72 -1.59
CA VAL A 60 -17.84 -1.31 -2.54
C VAL A 60 -18.11 -2.45 -3.54
N ASP A 61 -19.38 -2.87 -3.63
CA ASP A 61 -19.81 -3.86 -4.62
C ASP A 61 -19.86 -3.25 -6.01
N THR A 62 -19.05 -3.79 -6.92
CA THR A 62 -18.95 -3.35 -8.32
C THR A 62 -19.68 -4.28 -9.28
N THR A 63 -20.43 -5.28 -8.79
CA THR A 63 -21.15 -6.28 -9.61
C THR A 63 -22.05 -5.63 -10.65
N ARG A 64 -22.83 -4.61 -10.26
CA ARG A 64 -23.69 -3.87 -11.18
C ARG A 64 -22.90 -3.21 -12.30
N ALA A 65 -21.78 -2.54 -11.99
CA ALA A 65 -20.97 -1.88 -13.00
C ALA A 65 -20.37 -2.88 -13.98
N ARG A 66 -19.84 -4.01 -13.48
CA ARG A 66 -19.29 -5.09 -14.33
C ARG A 66 -20.34 -5.71 -15.24
N ARG A 67 -21.56 -5.97 -14.73
CA ARG A 67 -22.69 -6.45 -15.53
C ARG A 67 -23.07 -5.49 -16.66
N ASN A 68 -22.80 -4.19 -16.49
CA ASN A 68 -23.00 -3.18 -17.52
C ASN A 68 -21.74 -2.93 -18.37
N GLY A 69 -20.79 -3.86 -18.37
CA GLY A 69 -19.62 -3.81 -19.26
C GLY A 69 -18.40 -3.08 -18.71
N LEU A 70 -18.38 -2.66 -17.43
CA LEU A 70 -17.17 -2.11 -16.84
C LEU A 70 -16.04 -3.16 -16.87
N ARG A 71 -14.93 -2.80 -17.53
CA ARG A 71 -13.68 -3.56 -17.53
C ARG A 71 -12.58 -2.73 -16.89
N THR A 72 -11.74 -3.38 -16.08
CA THR A 72 -10.53 -2.77 -15.54
C THR A 72 -9.32 -3.24 -16.34
N ARG A 73 -8.33 -2.36 -16.49
CA ARG A 73 -7.04 -2.73 -17.08
C ARG A 73 -6.37 -3.81 -16.21
N PRO A 74 -5.64 -4.78 -16.81
CA PRO A 74 -4.83 -5.72 -16.03
C PRO A 74 -3.84 -4.98 -15.12
N MET A 75 -3.64 -5.51 -13.91
CA MET A 75 -2.75 -4.90 -12.92
C MET A 75 -1.30 -4.82 -13.42
N ALA A 76 -0.81 -5.88 -14.06
CA ALA A 76 0.53 -5.92 -14.65
C ALA A 76 0.81 -4.77 -15.62
N VAL A 77 -0.16 -4.44 -16.49
CA VAL A 77 -0.04 -3.30 -17.42
C VAL A 77 0.05 -1.99 -16.64
N THR A 78 -0.80 -1.83 -15.62
CA THR A 78 -0.75 -0.63 -14.75
C THR A 78 0.59 -0.47 -14.04
N VAL A 79 1.11 -1.56 -13.47
CA VAL A 79 2.39 -1.55 -12.77
C VAL A 79 3.54 -1.24 -13.74
N SER A 80 3.55 -1.84 -14.93
CA SER A 80 4.54 -1.57 -15.97
C SER A 80 4.56 -0.10 -16.38
N ASP A 81 3.40 0.48 -16.68
CA ASP A 81 3.31 1.89 -17.10
C ASP A 81 3.79 2.85 -15.99
N ILE A 82 3.49 2.54 -14.72
CA ILE A 82 3.92 3.36 -13.58
C ILE A 82 5.43 3.25 -13.36
N LEU A 83 6.01 2.06 -13.53
CA LEU A 83 7.45 1.87 -13.45
C LEU A 83 8.18 2.60 -14.59
N GLU A 84 7.66 2.54 -15.82
CA GLU A 84 8.20 3.28 -16.97
C GLU A 84 8.13 4.79 -16.77
N ALA A 85 7.04 5.30 -16.17
CA ALA A 85 6.89 6.73 -15.86
C ALA A 85 7.89 7.22 -14.79
N GLY A 86 8.41 6.33 -13.94
CA GLY A 86 9.40 6.64 -12.92
C GLY A 86 8.89 7.39 -11.69
N ILE A 87 9.77 7.58 -10.71
CA ILE A 87 9.47 8.34 -9.50
C ILE A 87 9.50 9.83 -9.85
N PRO A 88 8.46 10.61 -9.49
CA PRO A 88 8.47 12.06 -9.71
C PRO A 88 9.66 12.77 -9.07
N ASP A 89 10.05 13.91 -9.64
CA ASP A 89 11.08 14.77 -9.07
C ASP A 89 10.75 15.21 -7.64
N HIS A 90 11.78 15.57 -6.86
CA HIS A 90 11.62 15.89 -5.45
C HIS A 90 10.62 17.03 -5.17
N GLY A 91 10.53 18.03 -6.06
CA GLY A 91 9.61 19.16 -5.95
C GLY A 91 8.18 18.88 -6.43
N ASP A 92 7.89 17.67 -6.91
CA ASP A 92 6.57 17.35 -7.44
C ASP A 92 5.53 17.23 -6.31
N LYS A 93 4.37 17.89 -6.49
CA LYS A 93 3.25 17.89 -5.54
C LYS A 93 2.75 16.48 -5.21
N ARG A 94 2.90 15.51 -6.13
CA ARG A 94 2.54 14.10 -5.92
C ARG A 94 3.33 13.44 -4.79
N ARG A 95 4.48 14.01 -4.40
CA ARG A 95 5.33 13.50 -3.31
C ARG A 95 5.03 14.14 -1.96
N VAL A 96 4.21 15.19 -1.90
CA VAL A 96 3.90 15.90 -0.66
C VAL A 96 3.14 14.97 0.29
N GLY A 97 3.64 14.86 1.53
CA GLY A 97 3.03 14.03 2.58
C GLY A 97 3.20 12.51 2.39
N LYS A 98 3.97 12.06 1.39
CA LYS A 98 4.23 10.63 1.19
C LYS A 98 5.26 10.12 2.19
N LEU A 99 5.09 8.87 2.59
CA LEU A 99 6.05 8.19 3.47
C LEU A 99 7.44 8.28 2.85
N THR A 100 8.37 8.90 3.57
CA THR A 100 9.75 9.01 3.10
C THR A 100 10.49 7.70 3.36
N ARG A 101 11.53 7.42 2.57
CA ARG A 101 12.39 6.23 2.78
C ARG A 101 13.03 6.20 4.16
N GLU A 102 13.37 7.38 4.71
CA GLU A 102 13.90 7.52 6.07
C GLU A 102 12.86 7.13 7.11
N ARG A 103 11.65 7.71 7.03
CA ARG A 103 10.54 7.39 7.94
C ARG A 103 10.17 5.90 7.87
N GLU A 104 10.09 5.33 6.67
CA GLU A 104 9.83 3.90 6.46
C GLU A 104 10.89 3.03 7.14
N ARG A 105 12.19 3.32 6.94
CA ARG A 105 13.29 2.58 7.56
C ARG A 105 13.20 2.63 9.09
N ASP A 106 12.92 3.79 9.65
CA ASP A 106 12.86 3.97 11.10
C ASP A 106 11.65 3.22 11.69
N LEU A 107 10.49 3.27 11.03
CA LEU A 107 9.31 2.48 11.39
C LEU A 107 9.60 0.97 11.35
N LEU A 108 10.25 0.49 10.30
CA LEU A 108 10.60 -0.93 10.15
C LEU A 108 11.61 -1.38 11.22
N ALA A 109 12.52 -0.52 11.65
CA ALA A 109 13.44 -0.84 12.75
C ALA A 109 12.68 -1.05 14.08
N VAL A 110 11.76 -0.15 14.42
CA VAL A 110 10.87 -0.26 15.59
C VAL A 110 10.00 -1.52 15.49
N TRP A 111 9.38 -1.76 14.32
CA TRP A 111 8.54 -2.93 14.07
C TRP A 111 9.29 -4.24 14.30
N ARG A 112 10.52 -4.35 13.79
CA ARG A 112 11.36 -5.55 13.93
C ARG A 112 11.73 -5.83 15.39
N LEU A 113 12.01 -4.80 16.19
CA LEU A 113 12.26 -4.95 17.63
C LEU A 113 11.01 -5.46 18.36
N GLN A 114 9.85 -4.85 18.07
CA GLN A 114 8.58 -5.29 18.64
C GLN A 114 8.25 -6.75 18.27
N LYS A 115 8.44 -7.12 17.00
CA LYS A 115 8.22 -8.48 16.49
C LYS A 115 9.14 -9.50 17.16
N ALA A 116 10.36 -9.10 17.51
CA ALA A 116 11.31 -9.90 18.27
C ALA A 116 10.99 -9.99 19.78
N GLY A 117 9.90 -9.37 20.25
CA GLY A 117 9.52 -9.35 21.67
C GLY A 117 10.37 -8.42 22.53
N LEU A 118 11.22 -7.59 21.90
CA LEU A 118 11.98 -6.56 22.57
C LEU A 118 11.09 -5.32 22.68
N ALA A 119 10.45 -5.15 23.83
CA ALA A 119 9.69 -3.94 24.10
C ALA A 119 10.65 -2.74 24.12
N LEU A 120 10.38 -1.74 23.27
CA LEU A 120 10.95 -0.42 23.42
C LEU A 120 10.31 0.20 24.67
N ALA A 121 11.14 0.48 25.66
CA ALA A 121 10.77 1.10 26.93
C ALA A 121 10.27 2.54 26.74
#